data_AF-A0A060BZK1-F1
#
_entry.id   AF-A0A060BZK1-F1
#
_cell.length_a   1.000
_cell.length_b   1.000
_cell.length_c   1.000
_cell.angle_alpha   90.00
_cell.angle_beta   90.00
_cell.angle_gamma   90.00
#
_symmetry.space_group_name_H-M   'P 1'
#
loop_
_entity.id
_entity.type
_entity.pdbx_description
1 polymer ?
#
loop_
_entity_poly.entity_id
_entity_poly.type
_entity_poly.pdbx_seq_one_letter_code
_entity_poly.pdbx_strand_id
1 'polypeptide(L)'
;FRRRRASARNWDYRYCWLRDAFFVVRALNSLSEVATMEDYLRWMSNVVVDSEDGHIQPLFGIGLEKRLPERIVENLPGYRGHGAGARRQSGPGAFPA
;
A
#
# COMPACT_ATOMS: atom_id res chain seq x y z
N PHE A 1 1.78 -28.51 -20.28
CA PHE A 1 1.08 -27.28 -19.81
C PHE A 1 1.43 -27.06 -18.33
N ARG A 2 2.47 -26.28 -18.01
CA ARG A 2 2.98 -26.13 -16.63
C ARG A 2 2.25 -24.97 -15.94
N ARG A 3 1.32 -25.25 -15.01
CA ARG A 3 0.69 -24.22 -14.17
C ARG A 3 1.79 -23.46 -13.41
N ARG A 4 2.01 -22.18 -13.74
CA ARG A 4 2.82 -21.29 -12.91
C ARG A 4 2.10 -21.13 -11.58
N ARG A 5 2.74 -21.51 -10.46
CA ARG A 5 2.29 -21.13 -9.11
C ARG A 5 2.08 -19.61 -9.11
N ALA A 6 0.90 -19.15 -8.69
CA ALA A 6 0.66 -17.73 -8.51
C ALA A 6 1.75 -17.16 -7.60
N SER A 7 2.46 -16.14 -8.08
CA SER A 7 3.51 -15.47 -7.33
C SER A 7 2.89 -14.84 -6.08
N ALA A 8 3.44 -15.12 -4.89
CA ALA A 8 3.00 -14.54 -3.62
C ALA A 8 3.25 -13.01 -3.51
N ARG A 9 3.59 -12.34 -4.62
CA ARG A 9 3.75 -10.89 -4.67
C ARG A 9 2.38 -10.24 -4.65
N ASN A 10 2.00 -9.73 -3.49
CA ASN A 10 0.80 -8.95 -3.38
C ASN A 10 1.09 -7.46 -3.40
N TRP A 11 0.53 -6.79 -4.40
CA TRP A 11 0.33 -5.36 -4.41
C TRP A 11 -1.13 -5.12 -4.02
N ASP A 12 -1.38 -4.82 -2.75
CA ASP A 12 -2.72 -4.39 -2.33
C ASP A 12 -2.89 -2.92 -2.69
N TYR A 13 -3.77 -2.65 -3.66
CA TYR A 13 -4.06 -1.31 -4.17
C TYR A 13 -5.07 -0.55 -3.32
N ARG A 14 -5.61 -1.17 -2.25
CA ARG A 14 -6.51 -0.49 -1.31
C ARG A 14 -5.76 0.47 -0.38
N TYR A 15 -4.44 0.35 -0.32
CA TYR A 15 -3.57 1.11 0.55
C TYR A 15 -2.67 2.05 -0.25
N CYS A 16 -2.19 3.10 0.42
CA CYS A 16 -1.31 4.11 -0.13
C CYS A 16 0.15 3.65 0.00
N TRP A 17 0.78 3.35 -1.14
CA TRP A 17 2.21 3.03 -1.22
C TRP A 17 3.02 4.32 -1.37
N LEU A 18 3.93 4.59 -0.43
CA LEU A 18 4.74 5.82 -0.46
C LEU A 18 5.67 5.89 -1.68
N ARG A 19 6.12 4.72 -2.19
CA ARG A 19 6.88 4.62 -3.43
C ARG A 19 6.17 5.26 -4.62
N ASP A 20 4.85 5.15 -4.67
CA ASP A 20 4.08 5.58 -5.84
C ASP A 20 3.77 7.09 -5.79
N ALA A 21 4.11 7.77 -4.69
CA ALA A 21 3.85 9.18 -4.45
C ALA A 21 4.46 10.11 -5.50
N PHE A 22 5.67 9.81 -5.96
CA PHE A 22 6.34 10.58 -7.00
C PHE A 22 5.51 10.63 -8.30
N PHE A 23 4.92 9.50 -8.69
CA PHE A 23 4.10 9.44 -9.91
C PHE A 23 2.80 10.21 -9.75
N VAL A 24 2.17 10.15 -8.57
CA VAL A 24 0.95 10.90 -8.24
C VAL A 24 1.21 12.42 -8.33
N VAL A 25 2.25 12.91 -7.65
CA VAL A 25 2.60 14.35 -7.68
C VAL A 25 2.90 14.81 -9.10
N ARG A 26 3.65 14.02 -9.88
CA ARG A 26 3.95 14.37 -11.28
C ARG A 26 2.69 14.43 -12.15
N ALA A 27 1.75 13.51 -11.95
CA ALA A 27 0.49 13.50 -12.69
C ALA A 27 -0.36 14.74 -12.34
N LEU A 28 -0.53 15.05 -11.05
CA LEU A 28 -1.28 16.22 -10.60
C LEU A 28 -0.67 17.53 -11.10
N ASN A 29 0.66 17.65 -11.04
CA ASN A 29 1.38 18.80 -11.58
C ASN A 29 1.16 18.97 -13.10
N SER A 30 1.12 17.87 -13.85
CA SER A 30 0.88 17.92 -15.31
C SER A 30 -0.54 18.37 -15.68
N LEU A 31 -1.50 18.19 -14.77
CA LEU A 31 -2.90 18.58 -14.93
C LEU A 31 -3.19 19.98 -14.36
N SER A 32 -2.20 20.64 -13.74
CA SER A 32 -2.39 21.89 -13.00
C SER A 32 -3.44 21.80 -11.88
N GLU A 33 -3.64 20.61 -11.31
CA GLU A 33 -4.56 20.33 -10.21
C GLU A 33 -3.92 20.66 -8.86
N VAL A 34 -3.79 21.96 -8.58
CA VAL A 34 -3.01 22.47 -7.42
C VAL A 34 -3.65 22.09 -6.09
N ALA A 35 -4.96 22.24 -5.93
CA ALA A 35 -5.64 21.96 -4.66
C ALA A 35 -5.48 20.48 -4.25
N THR A 36 -5.73 19.57 -5.19
CA THR A 36 -5.55 18.12 -4.98
C THR A 36 -4.10 17.76 -4.66
N MET A 37 -3.14 18.43 -5.31
CA MET A 37 -1.72 18.25 -5.02
C MET A 37 -1.36 18.72 -3.61
N GLU A 38 -1.85 19.88 -3.17
CA GLU A 38 -1.63 20.40 -1.82
C GLU A 38 -2.19 19.46 -0.74
N ASP A 39 -3.39 18.93 -0.94
CA ASP A 39 -4.00 17.95 -0.03
C ASP A 39 -3.17 16.66 0.05
N TYR A 40 -2.65 16.20 -1.09
CA TYR A 40 -1.77 15.03 -1.13
C TYR A 40 -0.42 15.28 -0.43
N LEU A 41 0.19 16.44 -0.66
CA LEU A 41 1.42 16.84 0.02
C LEU A 41 1.20 16.97 1.53
N ARG A 42 0.05 17.49 1.97
CA ARG A 42 -0.33 17.56 3.38
C ARG A 42 -0.46 16.18 3.99
N TRP A 43 -1.12 15.25 3.30
CA TRP A 43 -1.21 13.85 3.74
C TRP A 43 0.17 13.22 3.91
N MET A 44 1.09 13.43 2.95
CA MET A 44 2.48 12.94 3.07
C MET A 44 3.25 13.62 4.21
N SER A 45 3.05 14.92 4.42
CA SER A 45 3.67 15.62 5.55
C SER A 45 3.23 15.02 6.88
N ASN A 46 1.94 14.69 7.03
CA ASN A 46 1.43 14.02 8.22
C ASN A 46 2.07 12.63 8.42
N VAL A 47 2.30 11.86 7.35
CA VAL A 47 3.05 10.60 7.41
C VAL A 47 4.45 10.81 7.99
N VAL A 48 5.17 11.83 7.51
CA VAL A 48 6.54 12.12 7.96
C VAL A 48 6.57 12.60 9.40
N VAL A 49 5.67 13.51 9.77
CA VAL A 49 5.56 14.05 11.15
C VAL A 49 5.23 12.96 12.15
N ASP A 50 4.38 12.00 11.78
CA ASP A 50 3.98 10.88 12.63
C ASP A 50 5.04 9.75 12.67
N SER A 51 6.11 9.84 11.88
CA SER A 51 7.16 8.81 11.85
C SER A 51 8.18 9.03 12.98
N GLU A 52 8.04 8.24 14.05
CA GLU A 52 8.98 8.22 15.16
C GLU A 52 10.34 7.62 14.71
N ASP A 53 11.44 8.16 15.25
CA ASP A 53 12.82 7.69 15.02
C ASP A 53 13.33 7.71 13.56
N GLY A 54 12.66 8.45 12.67
CA GLY A 54 13.06 8.56 11.26
C GLY A 54 12.75 7.33 10.40
N HIS A 55 12.09 6.32 10.97
CA HIS A 55 11.66 5.13 10.24
C HIS A 55 10.27 5.34 9.65
N ILE A 56 10.22 5.46 8.32
CA ILE A 56 8.96 5.60 7.57
C ILE A 56 8.58 4.24 6.97
N GLN A 57 7.41 3.72 7.34
CA GLN A 57 6.89 2.50 6.74
C GLN A 57 6.50 2.72 5.26
N PRO A 58 6.59 1.70 4.40
CA PRO A 58 6.36 1.88 2.97
C PRO A 58 4.87 1.99 2.56
N LEU A 59 3.94 1.58 3.43
CA LEU A 59 2.53 1.36 3.12
C LEU A 59 1.63 1.90 4.23
N PHE A 60 0.60 2.68 3.87
CA PHE A 60 -0.36 3.26 4.82
C PHE A 60 -1.80 3.05 4.36
N GLY A 61 -2.74 3.07 5.28
CA GLY A 61 -4.15 3.26 4.94
C GLY A 61 -4.42 4.70 4.48
N ILE A 62 -5.54 4.92 3.80
CA ILE A 62 -5.89 6.25 3.28
C ILE A 62 -6.06 7.29 4.40
N GLY A 63 -6.46 6.85 5.59
CA GLY A 63 -6.60 7.66 6.80
C GLY A 63 -5.34 7.70 7.67
N LEU A 64 -4.16 7.43 7.10
CA LEU A 64 -2.87 7.33 7.81
C LEU A 64 -2.75 6.11 8.73
N GLU A 65 -3.60 5.10 8.57
CA GLU A 65 -3.54 3.90 9.39
C GLU A 65 -2.20 3.18 9.19
N LYS A 66 -1.45 3.00 10.28
CA LYS A 66 -0.19 2.23 10.27
C LYS A 66 -0.40 0.74 10.38
N ARG A 67 -1.43 0.34 11.14
CA ARG A 67 -1.81 -1.07 11.32
C ARG A 67 -2.78 -1.47 10.22
N LEU A 68 -2.32 -2.34 9.32
CA LEU A 68 -3.08 -2.81 8.17
C LEU A 68 -3.38 -4.31 8.33
N PRO A 69 -4.46 -4.67 9.06
CA PRO A 69 -4.77 -6.07 9.32
C PRO A 69 -5.21 -6.77 8.03
N GLU A 70 -4.48 -7.80 7.66
CA GLU A 70 -4.81 -8.67 6.53
C GLU A 70 -5.23 -10.07 7.01
N ARG A 71 -6.06 -10.75 6.23
CA ARG A 71 -6.55 -12.10 6.53
C ARG A 71 -6.54 -12.96 5.27
N ILE A 72 -6.13 -14.22 5.43
CA ILE A 72 -6.28 -15.26 4.40
C ILE A 72 -7.74 -15.69 4.33
N VAL A 73 -8.28 -15.73 3.10
CA VAL A 73 -9.54 -16.40 2.83
C VAL A 73 -9.26 -17.51 1.81
N GLU A 74 -9.25 -18.75 2.31
CA GLU A 74 -8.83 -19.93 1.52
C GLU A 74 -9.86 -20.32 0.45
N ASN A 75 -11.12 -19.99 0.70
CA ASN A 75 -12.25 -20.47 -0.11
C ASN A 75 -12.73 -19.49 -1.18
N LEU A 76 -12.03 -18.36 -1.39
CA LEU A 76 -12.37 -17.45 -2.48
C LEU A 76 -11.68 -17.91 -3.77
N PRO A 77 -12.41 -18.11 -4.88
CA PRO A 77 -11.86 -18.65 -6.14
C PRO A 77 -10.82 -17.73 -6.83
N GLY A 78 -10.53 -16.57 -6.23
CA GLY A 78 -9.73 -15.51 -6.86
C GLY A 78 -10.45 -14.89 -8.05
N TYR A 79 -10.00 -13.70 -8.46
CA TYR A 79 -10.54 -13.09 -9.67
C TYR A 79 -10.15 -13.91 -10.90
N ARG A 80 -11.14 -14.31 -11.71
CA ARG A 80 -10.97 -15.14 -12.93
C ARG A 80 -10.16 -16.43 -12.71
N GLY A 81 -10.30 -17.06 -11.54
CA GLY A 81 -9.57 -18.29 -11.21
C GLY A 81 -8.08 -18.10 -10.91
N HIS A 82 -7.60 -16.85 -10.88
CA HIS A 82 -6.25 -16.49 -10.46
C HIS A 82 -6.30 -16.03 -8.99
N GLY A 83 -6.45 -16.99 -8.08
CA GLY A 83 -6.44 -16.73 -6.64
C GLY A 83 -5.11 -17.10 -5.99
N ALA A 84 -4.36 -16.11 -5.49
CA ALA A 84 -3.47 -16.36 -4.38
C ALA A 84 -4.34 -16.41 -3.11
N GLY A 85 -4.84 -17.60 -2.77
CA GLY A 85 -5.57 -17.87 -1.52
C GLY A 85 -4.66 -17.86 -0.29
N ALA A 86 -3.77 -16.87 -0.16
CA ALA A 86 -2.88 -16.72 0.98
C ALA A 86 -2.37 -15.28 1.13
N ARG A 87 -2.82 -14.56 2.17
CA ARG A 87 -2.13 -13.41 2.76
C ARG A 87 -2.08 -13.38 4.31
N ARG A 88 -0.85 -13.57 4.80
CA ARG A 88 -0.39 -13.82 6.16
C ARG A 88 -0.81 -12.73 7.15
N GLN A 89 -1.16 -13.13 8.37
CA GLN A 89 -1.39 -12.25 9.52
C GLN A 89 -0.23 -12.43 10.52
N SER A 90 0.39 -11.33 10.95
CA SER A 90 1.21 -11.29 12.16
C SER A 90 0.97 -9.94 12.82
N GLY A 91 0.64 -9.97 14.11
CA GLY A 91 0.60 -8.78 14.97
C GLY A 91 1.95 -8.05 15.02
N PRO A 92 2.04 -6.96 15.80
CA PRO A 92 3.00 -5.88 15.58
C PRO A 92 4.44 -6.39 15.65
N GLY A 93 5.17 -6.29 14.54
CA GLY A 93 6.58 -6.62 14.51
C GLY A 93 7.11 -6.93 13.11
N ALA A 94 8.08 -6.11 12.69
CA ALA A 94 9.06 -6.36 11.63
C ALA A 94 8.58 -6.28 10.17
N PHE A 95 8.61 -5.07 9.62
CA PHE A 95 9.30 -4.89 8.33
C PHE A 95 10.81 -4.98 8.63
N PRO A 96 11.57 -5.94 8.07
CA PRO A 96 13.02 -5.93 8.22
C PRO A 96 13.61 -4.76 7.42
N ALA A 97 14.69 -4.20 7.97
CA ALA A 97 15.52 -3.14 7.39
C ALA A 97 16.04 -3.50 5.98
#